data_AF-A0A5J4UWF8-F1
#
_entry.id   AF-A0A5J4UWF8-F1
#
_cell.length_a   1.000
_cell.length_b   1.000
_cell.length_c   1.000
_cell.angle_alpha   90.00
_cell.angle_beta   90.00
_cell.angle_gamma   90.00
#
_symmetry.space_group_name_H-M   'P 1'
#
loop_
_entity.id
_entity.type
_entity.pdbx_description
1 polymer ?
#
loop_
_entity_poly.entity_id
_entity_poly.type
_entity_poly.pdbx_seq_one_letter_code
_entity_poly.pdbx_strand_id
1 'polypeptide(L)'
;MTGSICCANKDSNSKNENSEISGSSSNSIISNSTEIIEIYCMQSLSWQLSKIFEDAVPGMSSAILFASISHFIEFMQKKEDLLMEEGVIAVELLKRLVQKQQFKKVNLISMKNTGMILTIAFILALKLSRDQMNMNSHFAKVFNIPIVDLNLSEISFLKIVDFQLWVNDDYFSQSFEEVSEFEDVNIPL
;
A
#
# COMPACT_ATOMS: atom_id res chain seq x y z
N MET A 1 50.79 34.93 16.84
CA MET A 1 52.24 34.93 17.16
C MET A 1 52.35 34.43 18.58
N THR A 2 52.91 33.28 18.94
CA THR A 2 54.06 32.45 18.53
C THR A 2 53.78 31.03 19.09
N GLY A 3 53.94 29.90 18.37
CA GLY A 3 55.16 29.06 18.32
C GLY A 3 55.71 28.67 19.71
N SER A 4 56.05 27.44 20.11
CA SER A 4 56.30 26.15 19.43
C SER A 4 56.72 25.08 20.50
N ILE A 5 56.91 23.81 20.08
CA ILE A 5 57.74 22.71 20.67
C ILE A 5 57.06 21.89 21.81
N CYS A 6 56.56 20.68 21.57
CA CYS A 6 57.21 19.36 21.38
C CYS A 6 57.76 18.71 22.67
N CYS A 7 57.31 17.48 22.96
CA CYS A 7 58.15 16.37 23.43
C CYS A 7 57.52 15.03 23.05
N ALA A 8 58.38 14.15 22.54
CA ALA A 8 58.11 12.84 21.96
C ALA A 8 58.43 11.68 22.93
N ASN A 9 58.19 10.46 22.43
CA ASN A 9 58.67 9.13 22.87
C ASN A 9 57.85 8.43 23.98
N LYS A 10 57.58 7.12 23.94
CA LYS A 10 58.19 6.02 23.16
C LYS A 10 57.29 4.78 23.19
N ASP A 11 57.53 3.93 22.20
CA ASP A 11 56.96 2.61 21.91
C ASP A 11 56.88 1.62 23.07
N SER A 12 55.87 0.73 23.02
CA SER A 12 56.11 -0.69 23.26
C SER A 12 55.08 -1.57 22.52
N ASN A 13 55.66 -2.42 21.69
CA ASN A 13 55.13 -3.38 20.74
C ASN A 13 54.55 -4.63 21.44
N SER A 14 53.38 -5.14 21.02
CA SER A 14 53.08 -6.58 21.10
C SER A 14 52.02 -7.05 20.06
N LYS A 15 52.55 -7.63 18.98
CA LYS A 15 52.09 -8.79 18.19
C LYS A 15 50.62 -9.26 18.26
N ASN A 16 50.04 -9.33 17.06
CA ASN A 16 49.21 -10.37 16.45
C ASN A 16 48.15 -11.07 17.29
N GLU A 17 46.89 -10.92 16.86
CA GLU A 17 46.05 -12.09 16.53
C GLU A 17 45.08 -11.71 15.41
N ASN A 18 45.01 -12.58 14.41
CA ASN A 18 44.13 -12.47 13.26
C ASN A 18 42.68 -12.60 13.71
N SER A 19 41.82 -11.64 13.35
CA SER A 19 40.41 -11.96 13.13
C SER A 19 40.00 -11.45 11.75
N GLU A 20 40.06 -12.39 10.80
CA GLU A 20 39.20 -12.35 9.63
C GLU A 20 37.75 -12.40 10.13
N ILE A 21 37.15 -11.23 10.37
CA ILE A 21 35.69 -11.14 10.44
C ILE A 21 35.24 -11.11 8.98
N SER A 22 35.02 -12.31 8.46
CA SER A 22 34.29 -12.60 7.23
C SER A 22 32.94 -11.87 7.29
N GLY A 23 32.90 -10.69 6.67
CA GLY A 23 31.67 -9.99 6.36
C GLY A 23 31.03 -10.66 5.16
N SER A 24 30.06 -11.56 5.39
CA SER A 24 29.09 -12.00 4.39
C SER A 24 28.11 -13.02 5.02
N SER A 25 27.09 -12.56 5.74
CA SER A 25 25.93 -13.41 6.07
C SER A 25 24.65 -12.63 6.41
N SER A 26 24.75 -11.34 6.73
CA SER A 26 23.62 -10.54 7.20
C SER A 26 22.64 -10.09 6.10
N ASN A 27 23.08 -10.03 4.84
CA ASN A 27 22.28 -9.42 3.77
C ASN A 27 21.20 -10.37 3.20
N SER A 28 21.38 -11.70 3.28
CA SER A 28 20.45 -12.68 2.69
C SER A 28 19.26 -13.03 3.58
N ILE A 29 19.36 -12.79 4.91
CA ILE A 29 18.29 -13.09 5.86
C ILE A 29 17.29 -11.93 5.93
N ILE A 30 17.78 -10.68 5.87
CA ILE A 30 16.95 -9.47 5.90
C ILE A 30 16.10 -9.35 4.63
N SER A 31 16.68 -9.64 3.46
CA SER A 31 15.97 -9.58 2.17
C SER A 31 14.77 -10.52 2.12
N ASN A 32 14.92 -11.74 2.63
CA ASN A 32 13.83 -12.73 2.64
C ASN A 32 12.73 -12.35 3.65
N SER A 33 13.09 -11.79 4.82
CA SER A 33 12.08 -11.36 5.80
C SER A 33 11.26 -10.18 5.32
N THR A 34 11.87 -9.21 4.61
CA THR A 34 11.15 -8.04 4.08
C THR A 34 10.17 -8.45 2.99
N GLU A 35 10.58 -9.32 2.07
CA GLU A 35 9.71 -9.83 1.00
C GLU A 35 8.52 -10.63 1.55
N ILE A 36 8.75 -11.43 2.61
CA ILE A 36 7.68 -12.17 3.29
C ILE A 36 6.67 -11.22 3.94
N ILE A 37 7.14 -10.21 4.68
CA ILE A 37 6.27 -9.21 5.33
C ILE A 37 5.43 -8.47 4.27
N GLU A 38 6.05 -8.07 3.16
CA GLU A 38 5.36 -7.38 2.08
C GLU A 38 4.26 -8.25 1.46
N ILE A 39 4.52 -9.54 1.20
CA ILE A 39 3.51 -10.49 0.69
C ILE A 39 2.33 -10.60 1.67
N TYR A 40 2.58 -10.73 2.97
CA TYR A 40 1.54 -10.82 3.99
C TYR A 40 0.70 -9.54 4.06
N CYS A 41 1.35 -8.37 4.06
CA CYS A 41 0.67 -7.09 4.06
C CYS A 41 -0.26 -6.93 2.85
N MET A 42 0.16 -7.35 1.66
CA MET A 42 -0.64 -7.26 0.43
C MET A 42 -1.82 -8.24 0.40
N GLN A 43 -1.67 -9.44 0.97
CA GLN A 43 -2.79 -10.35 1.17
C GLN A 43 -3.82 -9.76 2.14
N SER A 44 -3.34 -9.11 3.20
CA SER A 44 -4.21 -8.49 4.20
C SER A 44 -4.99 -7.30 3.64
N LEU A 45 -4.36 -6.48 2.79
CA LEU A 45 -5.06 -5.45 2.01
C LEU A 45 -6.16 -6.05 1.15
N SER A 46 -5.86 -7.16 0.46
CA SER A 46 -6.81 -7.84 -0.41
C SER A 46 -8.02 -8.35 0.36
N TRP A 47 -7.79 -8.90 1.55
CA TRP A 47 -8.85 -9.31 2.46
C TRP A 47 -9.73 -8.14 2.89
N GLN A 48 -9.13 -7.04 3.37
CA GLN A 48 -9.88 -5.87 3.84
C GLN A 48 -10.73 -5.25 2.72
N LEU A 49 -10.18 -5.10 1.53
CA LEU A 49 -10.92 -4.59 0.37
C LEU A 49 -12.05 -5.53 -0.05
N SER A 50 -11.84 -6.84 0.04
CA SER A 50 -12.88 -7.84 -0.26
C SER A 50 -14.06 -7.72 0.69
N LYS A 51 -13.77 -7.60 2.00
CA LYS A 51 -14.78 -7.42 3.03
C LYS A 51 -15.62 -6.16 2.79
N ILE A 52 -14.96 -5.04 2.47
CA ILE A 52 -15.66 -3.77 2.15
C ILE A 52 -16.63 -3.95 0.98
N PHE A 53 -16.24 -4.66 -0.07
CA PHE A 53 -17.13 -4.90 -1.22
C PHE A 53 -18.24 -5.91 -0.93
N GLU A 54 -17.96 -6.96 -0.17
CA GLU A 54 -18.95 -7.94 0.26
C GLU A 54 -20.05 -7.28 1.11
N ASP A 55 -19.67 -6.43 2.06
CA ASP A 55 -20.59 -5.67 2.90
C ASP A 55 -21.40 -4.64 2.09
N ALA A 56 -20.78 -4.05 1.06
CA ALA A 56 -21.42 -3.03 0.22
C ALA A 56 -22.33 -3.61 -0.88
N VAL A 57 -22.08 -4.85 -1.34
CA VAL A 57 -22.79 -5.47 -2.47
C VAL A 57 -23.21 -6.90 -2.13
N PRO A 58 -24.49 -7.11 -1.75
CA PRO A 58 -25.00 -8.42 -1.41
C PRO A 58 -24.82 -9.45 -2.54
N GLY A 59 -24.36 -10.65 -2.18
CA GLY A 59 -24.24 -11.78 -3.10
C GLY A 59 -22.90 -11.90 -3.83
N MET A 60 -21.92 -11.04 -3.53
CA MET A 60 -20.54 -11.27 -3.96
C MET A 60 -19.89 -12.41 -3.17
N SER A 61 -19.07 -13.21 -3.84
CA SER A 61 -18.26 -14.23 -3.18
C SER A 61 -16.96 -13.62 -2.66
N SER A 62 -16.78 -13.63 -1.35
CA SER A 62 -15.54 -13.16 -0.67
C SER A 62 -14.28 -13.79 -1.26
N ALA A 63 -14.30 -15.09 -1.55
CA ALA A 63 -13.15 -15.80 -2.13
C ALA A 63 -12.81 -15.32 -3.56
N ILE A 64 -13.81 -15.03 -4.39
CA ILE A 64 -13.59 -14.51 -5.76
C ILE A 64 -13.06 -13.08 -5.71
N LEU A 65 -13.61 -12.25 -4.82
CA LEU A 65 -13.12 -10.89 -4.59
C LEU A 65 -11.68 -10.90 -4.12
N PHE A 66 -11.37 -11.71 -3.10
CA PHE A 66 -10.02 -11.84 -2.56
C PHE A 66 -9.03 -12.20 -3.64
N ALA A 67 -9.27 -13.28 -4.39
CA ALA A 67 -8.37 -13.69 -5.46
C ALA A 67 -8.21 -12.57 -6.50
N SER A 68 -9.30 -11.93 -6.93
CA SER A 68 -9.24 -10.87 -7.95
C SER A 68 -8.49 -9.62 -7.47
N ILE A 69 -8.70 -9.23 -6.22
CA ILE A 69 -8.04 -8.08 -5.61
C ILE A 69 -6.56 -8.37 -5.37
N SER A 70 -6.19 -9.56 -4.92
CA SER A 70 -4.78 -9.96 -4.77
C SER A 70 -4.02 -9.84 -6.09
N HIS A 71 -4.59 -10.34 -7.19
CA HIS A 71 -3.98 -10.19 -8.52
C HIS A 71 -3.89 -8.72 -8.96
N PHE A 72 -4.90 -7.91 -8.61
CA PHE A 72 -4.88 -6.47 -8.88
C PHE A 72 -3.77 -5.75 -8.10
N ILE A 73 -3.61 -6.04 -6.81
CA ILE A 73 -2.55 -5.45 -5.98
C ILE A 73 -1.17 -5.86 -6.49
N GLU A 74 -0.96 -7.14 -6.81
CA GLU A 74 0.30 -7.62 -7.41
C GLU A 74 0.60 -6.91 -8.74
N PHE A 75 -0.43 -6.70 -9.56
CA PHE A 75 -0.31 -5.91 -10.78
C PHE A 75 0.12 -4.46 -10.49
N MET A 76 -0.47 -3.83 -9.49
CA MET A 76 -0.15 -2.46 -9.08
C MET A 76 1.27 -2.33 -8.55
N GLN A 77 1.74 -3.26 -7.72
CA GLN A 77 3.13 -3.32 -7.27
C GLN A 77 4.09 -3.38 -8.46
N LYS A 78 3.82 -4.27 -9.43
CA LYS A 78 4.70 -4.45 -10.61
C LYS A 78 4.67 -3.28 -11.60
N LYS A 79 3.57 -2.54 -11.69
CA LYS A 79 3.39 -1.49 -12.72
C LYS A 79 3.58 -0.08 -12.20
N GLU A 80 3.19 0.18 -10.96
CA GLU A 80 3.17 1.51 -10.37
C GLU A 80 4.03 1.60 -9.10
N ASP A 81 4.75 0.54 -8.72
CA ASP A 81 5.56 0.51 -7.48
C ASP A 81 4.71 0.88 -6.26
N LEU A 82 3.56 0.19 -6.13
CA LEU A 82 2.58 0.44 -5.08
C LEU A 82 3.19 0.17 -3.69
N LEU A 83 3.08 1.17 -2.81
CA LEU A 83 3.48 1.07 -1.42
C LEU A 83 2.33 0.63 -0.51
N MET A 84 2.67 0.09 0.65
CA MET A 84 1.70 -0.37 1.64
C MET A 84 0.79 0.77 2.13
N GLU A 85 1.38 1.93 2.40
CA GLU A 85 0.69 3.14 2.85
C GLU A 85 -0.37 3.59 1.84
N GLU A 86 -0.06 3.48 0.55
CA GLU A 86 -0.98 3.80 -0.54
C GLU A 86 -2.14 2.80 -0.60
N GLY A 87 -1.87 1.53 -0.32
CA GLY A 87 -2.90 0.50 -0.13
C GLY A 87 -3.84 0.82 1.03
N VAL A 88 -3.30 1.22 2.18
CA VAL A 88 -4.09 1.60 3.37
C VAL A 88 -4.93 2.85 3.10
N ILE A 89 -4.38 3.85 2.41
CA ILE A 89 -5.14 5.03 1.97
C ILE A 89 -6.27 4.61 1.02
N ALA A 90 -6.04 3.68 0.08
CA ALA A 90 -7.09 3.18 -0.81
C ALA A 90 -8.21 2.47 -0.05
N VAL A 91 -7.88 1.69 0.99
CA VAL A 91 -8.85 1.06 1.91
C VAL A 91 -9.73 2.13 2.57
N GLU A 92 -9.13 3.17 3.14
CA GLU A 92 -9.87 4.24 3.81
C GLU A 92 -10.76 5.04 2.84
N LEU A 93 -10.25 5.34 1.63
CA LEU A 93 -11.05 5.99 0.59
C LEU A 93 -12.27 5.14 0.19
N LEU A 94 -12.11 3.82 0.12
CA LEU A 94 -13.21 2.91 -0.21
C LEU A 94 -14.24 2.81 0.91
N LYS A 95 -13.81 2.69 2.18
CA LYS A 95 -14.70 2.76 3.36
C LYS A 95 -15.54 4.03 3.32
N ARG A 96 -14.90 5.17 3.07
CA ARG A 96 -15.55 6.48 2.97
C ARG A 96 -16.56 6.54 1.82
N LEU A 97 -16.22 5.98 0.66
CA LEU A 97 -17.16 5.88 -0.47
C LEU A 97 -18.42 5.10 -0.07
N VAL A 98 -18.26 3.92 0.54
CA VAL A 98 -19.36 3.07 0.99
C VAL A 98 -20.27 3.81 1.98
N GLN A 99 -19.68 4.44 3.00
CA GLN A 99 -20.42 5.21 4.00
C GLN A 99 -21.19 6.38 3.38
N LYS A 100 -20.55 7.15 2.49
CA LYS A 100 -21.14 8.34 1.88
C LYS A 100 -22.26 8.00 0.89
N GLN A 101 -22.13 6.93 0.12
CA GLN A 101 -23.20 6.51 -0.78
C GLN A 101 -24.45 6.08 0.00
N GLN A 102 -24.28 5.39 1.14
CA GLN A 102 -25.38 4.96 2.01
C GLN A 102 -26.08 6.18 2.62
N PHE A 103 -25.31 7.14 3.15
CA PHE A 103 -25.85 8.39 3.68
C PHE A 103 -26.65 9.18 2.62
N LYS A 104 -26.14 9.23 1.38
CA LYS A 104 -26.79 9.89 0.25
C LYS A 104 -27.93 9.08 -0.37
N LYS A 105 -28.15 7.83 0.07
CA LYS A 105 -29.12 6.88 -0.52
C LYS A 105 -28.92 6.67 -2.02
N VAL A 106 -27.66 6.65 -2.45
CA VAL A 106 -27.27 6.35 -3.83
C VAL A 106 -26.67 4.96 -3.85
N ASN A 107 -27.22 4.05 -4.65
CA ASN A 107 -26.67 2.71 -4.85
C ASN A 107 -25.75 2.73 -6.06
N LEU A 108 -24.52 3.23 -5.88
CA LEU A 108 -23.55 3.33 -6.98
C LEU A 108 -22.71 2.06 -7.09
N ILE A 109 -22.26 1.50 -5.97
CA ILE A 109 -21.42 0.29 -5.98
C ILE A 109 -22.28 -0.92 -6.35
N SER A 110 -21.81 -1.68 -7.33
CA SER A 110 -22.46 -2.88 -7.85
C SER A 110 -21.43 -3.87 -8.35
N MET A 111 -21.84 -5.12 -8.56
CA MET A 111 -20.98 -6.15 -9.16
C MET A 111 -20.37 -5.75 -10.51
N LYS A 112 -21.03 -4.86 -11.26
CA LYS A 112 -20.59 -4.48 -12.61
C LYS A 112 -19.49 -3.41 -12.62
N ASN A 113 -19.32 -2.66 -11.52
CA ASN A 113 -18.39 -1.54 -11.46
C ASN A 113 -17.37 -1.61 -10.31
N THR A 114 -17.38 -2.68 -9.51
CA THR A 114 -16.39 -2.95 -8.45
C THR A 114 -14.95 -2.78 -8.93
N GLY A 115 -14.58 -3.37 -10.06
CA GLY A 115 -13.20 -3.27 -10.58
C GLY A 115 -12.80 -1.82 -10.92
N MET A 116 -13.72 -1.05 -11.52
CA MET A 116 -13.48 0.38 -11.79
C MET A 116 -13.37 1.18 -10.50
N ILE A 117 -14.24 0.94 -9.52
CA ILE A 117 -14.21 1.64 -8.22
C ILE A 117 -12.91 1.36 -7.49
N LEU A 118 -12.47 0.10 -7.46
CA LEU A 118 -11.19 -0.30 -6.89
C LEU A 118 -10.03 0.41 -7.60
N THR A 119 -10.04 0.42 -8.94
CA THR A 119 -9.03 1.11 -9.76
C THR A 119 -8.94 2.59 -9.40
N ILE A 120 -10.09 3.28 -9.29
CA ILE A 120 -10.12 4.69 -8.92
C ILE A 120 -9.62 4.94 -7.49
N ALA A 121 -9.98 4.08 -6.52
CA ALA A 121 -9.51 4.22 -5.14
C ALA A 121 -7.96 4.19 -5.07
N PHE A 122 -7.33 3.25 -5.78
CA PHE A 122 -5.88 3.15 -5.85
C PHE A 122 -5.23 4.29 -6.62
N ILE A 123 -5.79 4.72 -7.75
CA ILE A 123 -5.29 5.90 -8.47
C ILE A 123 -5.32 7.14 -7.57
N LEU A 124 -6.40 7.35 -6.82
CA LEU A 124 -6.49 8.47 -5.89
C LEU A 124 -5.47 8.36 -4.77
N ALA A 125 -5.29 7.17 -4.19
CA ALA A 125 -4.28 6.96 -3.15
C ALA A 125 -2.86 7.30 -3.63
N LEU A 126 -2.48 6.83 -4.82
CA LEU A 126 -1.21 7.20 -5.46
C LEU A 126 -1.10 8.72 -5.67
N LYS A 127 -2.19 9.38 -6.09
CA LYS A 127 -2.20 10.83 -6.35
C LYS A 127 -2.06 11.67 -5.10
N LEU A 128 -2.55 11.17 -3.98
CA LEU A 128 -2.51 11.87 -2.70
C LEU A 128 -1.16 11.69 -2.00
N SER A 129 -0.43 10.61 -2.30
CA SER A 129 0.73 10.20 -1.53
C SER A 129 2.07 10.57 -2.17
N ARG A 130 2.08 10.86 -3.47
CA ARG A 130 3.32 11.08 -4.24
C ARG A 130 3.52 12.56 -4.62
N ASP A 131 4.75 13.03 -4.48
CA ASP A 131 5.16 14.37 -4.92
C ASP A 131 5.11 14.51 -6.46
N GLN A 132 5.47 13.44 -7.17
CA GLN A 132 5.38 13.36 -8.63
C GLN A 132 4.39 12.27 -9.01
N MET A 133 3.38 12.65 -9.80
CA MET A 133 2.30 11.74 -10.12
C MET A 133 1.97 11.69 -11.61
N ASN A 134 1.68 10.47 -12.04
CA ASN A 134 1.19 10.15 -13.36
C ASN A 134 -0.22 10.75 -13.60
N MET A 135 -0.46 11.23 -14.81
CA MET A 135 -1.79 11.71 -15.21
C MET A 135 -2.73 10.53 -15.51
N ASN A 136 -4.05 10.77 -15.56
CA ASN A 136 -5.03 9.73 -15.94
C ASN A 136 -4.76 9.11 -17.32
N SER A 137 -4.12 9.82 -18.23
CA SER A 137 -3.70 9.26 -19.52
C SER A 137 -2.69 8.13 -19.40
N HIS A 138 -1.88 8.13 -18.33
CA HIS A 138 -0.98 7.03 -18.02
C HIS A 138 -1.77 5.83 -17.51
N PHE A 139 -2.58 6.00 -16.46
CA PHE A 139 -3.40 4.92 -15.91
C PHE A 139 -4.37 4.32 -16.93
N ALA A 140 -4.97 5.14 -17.79
CA ALA A 140 -5.79 4.67 -18.90
C ALA A 140 -5.05 3.67 -19.80
N LYS A 141 -3.75 3.90 -20.05
CA LYS A 141 -2.91 2.96 -20.82
C LYS A 141 -2.55 1.73 -19.99
N VAL A 142 -2.19 1.90 -18.73
CA VAL A 142 -1.79 0.79 -17.84
C VAL A 142 -2.92 -0.21 -17.64
N PHE A 143 -4.13 0.27 -17.37
CA PHE A 143 -5.30 -0.58 -17.18
C PHE A 143 -6.06 -0.91 -18.47
N ASN A 144 -5.63 -0.36 -19.61
CA ASN A 144 -6.34 -0.48 -20.89
C ASN A 144 -7.82 -0.04 -20.78
N ILE A 145 -8.05 1.09 -20.12
CA ILE A 145 -9.37 1.70 -19.90
C ILE A 145 -9.47 2.97 -20.75
N PRO A 146 -10.60 3.24 -21.44
CA PRO A 146 -10.80 4.52 -22.11
C PRO A 146 -10.63 5.69 -21.13
N ILE A 147 -9.78 6.66 -21.48
CA ILE A 147 -9.48 7.80 -20.59
C ILE A 147 -10.74 8.57 -20.17
N VAL A 148 -11.76 8.61 -21.02
CA VAL A 148 -13.05 9.25 -20.73
C VAL A 148 -13.75 8.53 -19.58
N ASP A 149 -13.81 7.20 -19.61
CA ASP A 149 -14.46 6.39 -18.57
C ASP A 149 -13.69 6.49 -17.26
N LEU A 150 -12.36 6.53 -17.32
CA LEU A 150 -11.52 6.71 -16.14
C LEU A 150 -11.75 8.08 -15.49
N ASN A 151 -11.71 9.16 -16.28
CA ASN A 151 -11.95 10.52 -15.80
C ASN A 151 -13.36 10.68 -15.20
N LEU A 152 -14.38 10.12 -15.87
CA LEU A 152 -15.77 10.16 -15.40
C LEU A 152 -15.95 9.35 -14.12
N SER A 153 -15.28 8.21 -14.00
CA SER A 153 -15.33 7.38 -12.79
C SER A 153 -14.62 8.07 -11.63
N GLU A 154 -13.47 8.70 -11.87
CA GLU A 154 -12.74 9.48 -10.87
C GLU A 154 -13.60 10.64 -10.34
N ILE A 155 -14.12 11.51 -11.22
CA ILE A 155 -14.93 12.65 -10.76
C ILE A 155 -16.21 12.20 -10.06
N SER A 156 -16.79 11.07 -10.46
CA SER A 156 -17.96 10.50 -9.79
C SER A 156 -17.62 10.02 -8.38
N PHE A 157 -16.51 9.32 -8.21
CA PHE A 157 -15.98 8.92 -6.90
C PHE A 157 -15.80 10.16 -6.00
N LEU A 158 -15.08 11.18 -6.50
CA LEU A 158 -14.79 12.41 -5.77
C LEU A 158 -16.07 13.12 -5.31
N LYS A 159 -17.09 13.20 -6.16
CA LYS A 159 -18.39 13.80 -5.81
C LYS A 159 -19.14 13.01 -4.74
N ILE A 160 -19.02 11.69 -4.73
CA ILE A 160 -19.69 10.86 -3.71
C ILE A 160 -19.02 11.08 -2.36
N VAL A 161 -17.69 11.14 -2.30
CA VAL A 161 -16.96 11.40 -1.05
C VAL A 161 -16.89 12.87 -0.66
N ASP A 162 -17.62 13.77 -1.36
CA ASP A 162 -17.61 15.22 -1.11
C ASP A 162 -16.20 15.84 -1.16
N PHE A 163 -15.31 15.28 -2.00
CA PHE A 163 -13.89 15.63 -2.05
C PHE A 163 -13.15 15.50 -0.71
N GLN A 164 -13.73 14.80 0.26
CA GLN A 164 -13.08 14.49 1.54
C GLN A 164 -12.08 13.36 1.32
N LEU A 165 -10.89 13.71 0.85
CA LEU A 165 -9.81 12.78 0.52
C LEU A 165 -8.74 12.67 1.60
N TRP A 166 -8.67 13.66 2.49
CA TRP A 166 -7.70 13.66 3.59
C TRP A 166 -7.90 12.42 4.46
N VAL A 167 -6.84 11.63 4.62
CA VAL A 167 -6.76 10.53 5.57
C VAL A 167 -5.83 11.03 6.66
N ASN A 168 -6.38 11.30 7.84
CA ASN A 168 -5.57 11.73 8.98
C ASN A 168 -4.90 10.52 9.63
N ASP A 169 -3.98 10.79 10.56
CA ASP A 169 -3.22 9.75 11.25
C ASP A 169 -4.12 8.76 12.01
N ASP A 170 -5.22 9.23 12.62
CA ASP A 170 -6.14 8.35 13.35
C ASP A 170 -6.81 7.32 12.41
N TYR A 171 -7.37 7.77 11.29
CA TYR A 171 -8.00 6.90 10.29
C TYR A 171 -6.97 5.99 9.60
N PHE A 172 -5.77 6.51 9.37
CA PHE A 172 -4.66 5.73 8.84
C PHE A 172 -4.26 4.61 9.80
N SER A 173 -3.95 4.95 11.06
CA SER A 173 -3.54 4.00 12.09
C SER A 173 -4.59 2.91 12.30
N GLN A 174 -5.86 3.28 12.39
CA GLN A 174 -6.95 2.30 12.50
C GLN A 174 -6.97 1.36 11.29
N SER A 175 -6.93 1.90 10.06
CA SER A 175 -6.95 1.05 8.86
C SER A 175 -5.68 0.21 8.73
N PHE A 176 -4.54 0.72 9.17
CA PHE A 176 -3.27 -0.01 9.18
C PHE A 176 -3.30 -1.16 10.19
N GLU A 177 -3.85 -0.94 11.39
CA GLU A 177 -4.03 -1.98 12.41
C GLU A 177 -4.99 -3.07 11.91
N GLU A 178 -6.14 -2.70 11.34
CA GLU A 178 -7.08 -3.66 10.75
C GLU A 178 -6.45 -4.50 9.62
N VAL A 179 -5.54 -3.91 8.85
CA VAL A 179 -4.78 -4.65 7.82
C VAL A 179 -3.69 -5.53 8.46
N SER A 180 -3.12 -5.14 9.61
CA SER A 180 -2.06 -5.90 10.28
C SER A 180 -2.60 -7.08 11.10
N GLU A 181 -3.85 -7.03 11.57
CA GLU A 181 -4.51 -8.08 12.37
C GLU A 181 -4.80 -9.40 11.61
N PHE A 182 -4.44 -9.51 10.33
CA PHE A 182 -4.57 -10.76 9.56
C PHE A 182 -3.67 -11.91 10.10
N GLU A 183 -2.78 -11.63 11.05
CA GLU A 183 -1.88 -12.62 11.67
C GLU A 183 -2.61 -13.73 12.48
N ASP A 184 -3.86 -13.53 12.92
CA ASP A 184 -4.50 -14.43 13.91
C ASP A 184 -5.63 -15.34 13.39
N VAL A 185 -5.98 -15.32 12.10
CA VAL A 185 -7.09 -16.14 11.58
C VAL A 185 -6.66 -17.11 10.48
N ASN A 186 -6.34 -18.34 10.91
CA ASN A 186 -6.37 -19.61 10.16
C ASN A 186 -5.40 -19.77 8.97
N ILE A 187 -4.20 -20.27 9.27
CA ILE A 187 -3.54 -21.27 8.42
C ILE A 187 -3.74 -22.63 9.11
N PRO A 188 -4.64 -23.51 8.63
CA PRO A 188 -4.58 -24.91 9.02
C PRO A 188 -3.33 -25.52 8.36
N LEU A 189 -2.38 -25.96 9.20
CA LEU A 189 -1.31 -26.88 8.81
C LEU A 189 -1.89 -28.18 8.22
#